data_AF-A0A934XS57-F1
#
_entry.id   AF-A0A934XS57-F1
#
_cell.length_a   1.000
_cell.length_b   1.000
_cell.length_c   1.000
_cell.angle_alpha   90.00
_cell.angle_beta   90.00
_cell.angle_gamma   90.00
#
_symmetry.space_group_name_H-M   'P 1'
#
loop_
_entity.id
_entity.type
_entity.pdbx_description
1 polymer ?
#
loop_
_entity_poly.entity_id
_entity_poly.type
_entity_poly.pdbx_seq_one_letter_code
_entity_poly.pdbx_strand_id
1 'polypeptide(L)' 'MNDTTINACINCGRDENQVPVAAWRMAGRTFHICPDCLPMLIHHRAEVMPKWGLGAQNPGQ' A
#
# COMPACT_ATOMS: atom_id res chain seq x y z
N MET A 1 -3.56 -27.11 -0.21
CA MET A 1 -2.72 -26.37 0.75
C MET A 1 -3.01 -24.90 0.49
N ASN A 2 -3.62 -24.23 1.46
CA ASN A 2 -4.11 -22.87 1.28
C ASN A 2 -2.93 -21.98 1.68
N ASP A 3 -2.17 -21.52 0.69
CA ASP A 3 -1.13 -20.51 0.91
C ASP A 3 -1.85 -19.18 1.13
N THR A 4 -2.25 -18.93 2.37
CA THR A 4 -2.85 -17.66 2.75
C THR A 4 -1.73 -16.63 2.74
N THR A 5 -1.54 -15.97 1.60
CA THR A 5 -0.60 -14.85 1.49
C THR A 5 -1.04 -13.78 2.49
N ILE A 6 -0.25 -13.57 3.54
CA ILE A 6 -0.53 -12.57 4.56
C ILE A 6 -0.18 -11.20 3.97
N ASN A 7 -1.15 -10.29 3.95
CA ASN A 7 -0.96 -8.95 3.44
C ASN A 7 -0.35 -8.04 4.51
N ALA A 8 0.55 -7.15 4.09
CA ALA A 8 1.24 -6.23 4.98
C ALA A 8 1.10 -4.78 4.51
N CYS A 9 1.03 -3.86 5.47
CA CYS A 9 1.01 -2.44 5.20
C CYS A 9 2.27 -2.00 4.45
N ILE A 10 2.09 -1.36 3.29
CA ILE A 10 3.18 -0.86 2.43
C ILE A 10 4.10 0.14 3.13
N ASN A 11 3.61 0.81 4.19
CA ASN A 11 4.38 1.83 4.89
C ASN A 11 5.14 1.27 6.10
N CYS A 12 4.48 0.51 6.97
CA CYS A 12 5.06 0.07 8.25
C CYS A 12 5.38 -1.42 8.33
N GLY A 13 4.99 -2.22 7.33
CA GLY A 13 5.26 -3.65 7.28
C GLY A 13 4.41 -4.51 8.23
N ARG A 14 3.60 -3.90 9.11
CA ARG A 14 2.66 -4.66 9.96
C ARG A 14 1.66 -5.43 9.11
N ASP A 15 1.43 -6.67 9.47
CA ASP A 15 0.53 -7.58 8.77
C ASP A 15 -0.89 -7.64 9.37
N GLU A 16 -1.78 -8.35 8.67
CA GLU A 16 -3.19 -8.55 9.01
C GLU A 16 -3.44 -9.13 10.42
N ASN A 17 -2.47 -9.83 11.02
CA ASN A 17 -2.58 -10.33 12.39
C ASN A 17 -2.26 -9.27 13.45
N GLN A 18 -1.56 -8.20 13.06
CA GLN A 18 -1.13 -7.13 13.95
C GLN A 18 -2.06 -5.91 13.87
N VAL A 19 -2.55 -5.59 12.66
CA VAL A 19 -3.42 -4.43 12.41
C VAL A 19 -4.31 -4.72 11.19
N PRO A 20 -5.55 -4.22 11.13
CA PRO A 20 -6.32 -4.29 9.90
C PRO A 20 -5.56 -3.59 8.77
N VAL A 21 -5.51 -4.23 7.61
CA VAL A 21 -5.00 -3.61 6.38
C VAL A 21 -6.13 -3.56 5.35
N ALA A 22 -6.23 -2.45 4.64
CA ALA A 22 -7.18 -2.28 3.54
C ALA A 22 -6.46 -2.41 2.20
N ALA A 23 -7.03 -3.20 1.29
CA ALA A 23 -6.53 -3.33 -0.08
C ALA A 23 -6.96 -2.14 -0.95
N TRP A 24 -6.01 -1.50 -1.61
CA TRP A 24 -6.22 -0.36 -2.51
C TRP A 24 -5.65 -0.70 -3.89
N ARG A 25 -6.34 -0.26 -4.95
CA ARG A 25 -5.92 -0.46 -6.34
C ARG A 25 -5.58 0.86 -7.00
N MET A 26 -4.43 0.91 -7.66
CA MET A 26 -3.97 2.09 -8.40
C MET A 26 -3.14 1.67 -9.61
N ALA A 27 -3.47 2.16 -10.80
CA ALA A 27 -2.74 1.88 -12.04
C ALA A 27 -2.43 0.39 -12.28
N GLY A 28 -3.40 -0.50 -11.98
CA GLY A 28 -3.25 -1.95 -12.14
C GLY A 28 -2.46 -2.64 -11.01
N ARG A 29 -1.96 -1.89 -10.03
CA ARG A 29 -1.26 -2.43 -8.85
C ARG A 29 -2.17 -2.44 -7.63
N THR A 30 -2.09 -3.51 -6.85
CA THR A 30 -2.75 -3.60 -5.54
C THR A 30 -1.69 -3.38 -4.46
N PHE A 31 -2.02 -2.58 -3.46
CA PHE A 31 -1.21 -2.40 -2.26
C PHE A 31 -2.11 -2.39 -1.03
N HIS A 32 -1.54 -2.69 0.13
CA HIS A 32 -2.27 -2.74 1.40
C HIS A 32 -1.77 -1.63 2.32
N ILE A 33 -2.68 -0.97 3.03
CA ILE A 33 -2.33 0.10 3.97
C ILE A 33 -3.19 -0.02 5.24
N CYS A 34 -2.57 0.15 6.41
CA CYS A 34 -3.30 0.13 7.68
C CYS A 34 -3.87 1.51 8.04
N PRO A 35 -4.89 1.59 8.90
CA PRO A 35 -5.47 2.85 9.37
C PRO A 35 -4.46 3.82 9.97
N ASP A 36 -3.44 3.33 10.69
CA ASP A 36 -2.43 4.18 11.33
C ASP A 36 -1.52 4.89 10.31
N CYS A 37 -1.31 4.27 9.14
CA CYS A 37 -0.48 4.82 8.08
C CYS A 37 -1.29 5.54 7.00
N LEU A 38 -2.61 5.40 7.00
CA LEU A 38 -3.49 6.09 6.05
C LEU A 38 -3.38 7.62 6.12
N PRO A 39 -3.26 8.27 7.31
CA PRO A 39 -3.04 9.72 7.40
C PRO A 39 -1.79 10.19 6.64
N MET A 40 -0.71 9.40 6.63
CA MET A 40 0.51 9.74 5.87
C MET A 40 0.22 9.81 4.37
N LEU A 41 -0.58 8.88 3.84
CA LEU A 41 -0.99 8.91 2.43
C LEU A 41 -1.87 10.14 2.12
N ILE A 42 -2.74 10.56 3.04
CA ILE A 42 -3.65 11.69 2.83
C ILE A 42 -2.89 13.03 2.90
N HIS A 43 -2.01 13.19 3.89
CA HIS A 43 -1.32 14.47 4.15
C HIS A 43 0.00 14.63 3.38
N HIS A 44 0.72 13.53 3.11
CA HIS A 44 2.06 13.54 2.51
C HIS A 44 2.12 12.76 1.20
N ARG A 45 1.01 12.74 0.45
CA ARG A 45 0.84 11.95 -0.79
C ARG A 45 2.02 12.06 -1.76
N ALA A 46 2.47 13.28 -2.03
CA ALA A 46 3.54 13.55 -2.99
C ALA A 46 4.91 12.98 -2.56
N GLU A 47 5.13 12.83 -1.25
CA GLU A 47 6.35 12.25 -0.69
C GLU A 47 6.30 10.72 -0.67
N VAL A 48 5.18 10.17 -0.19
CA VAL A 48 5.08 8.72 0.06
C VAL A 48 4.81 7.90 -1.19
N MET A 49 4.09 8.46 -2.18
CA MET A 49 3.78 7.71 -3.41
C MET A 49 5.03 7.29 -4.20
N PRO A 50 6.02 8.18 -4.45
CA PRO A 50 7.28 7.77 -5.06
C PRO A 50 8.03 6.74 -4.22
N LYS A 51 8.07 6.92 -2.89
CA LYS A 51 8.74 6.00 -1.94
C LYS A 51 8.17 4.58 -1.98
N TRP A 52 6.86 4.47 -2.15
CA TRP A 52 6.15 3.18 -2.29
C TRP A 52 6.18 2.64 -3.72
N GLY A 53 6.87 3.34 -4.62
CA GLY A 53 6.90 3.03 -6.05
C GLY A 53 5.55 3.21 -6.73
N LEU A 54 4.57 3.88 -6.13
CA LEU A 54 3.21 4.07 -6.64
C LEU A 54 3.05 5.37 -7.46
N GLY A 55 4.15 5.91 -7.99
CA GLY A 55 4.14 7.05 -8.90
C GLY A 55 3.54 6.70 -10.26
N ALA A 56 3.10 7.73 -11.01
CA ALA A 56 2.56 7.57 -12.35
C ALA A 56 3.51 6.73 -13.21
N GLN A 57 3.07 5.50 -13.51
CA GLN A 57 3.67 4.71 -14.57
C GLN A 57 3.32 5.46 -15.85
N ASN A 58 4.33 5.98 -16.56
CA ASN A 58 4.14 6.59 -17.87
C ASN A 58 3.31 5.63 -18.74
N PRO A 59 2.17 6.06 -19.31
CA PRO A 59 1.47 5.24 -20.29
C PRO A 59 2.29 5.25 -21.59
N GLY A 60 3.24 4.32 -21.74
CA GLY A 60 4.00 4.20 -22.99
C GLY A 60 5.38 3.55 -22.90
N GLN A 61 5.51 2.34 -22.34
CA GLN A 61 6.58 1.41 -22.71
C GLN A 61 5.98 0.05 -23.05
#